data_AF-A0A0C9ZHB0-F1
#
_entry.id   AF-A0A0C9ZHB0-F1
#
_cell.length_a   1.000
_cell.length_b   1.000
_cell.length_c   1.000
_cell.angle_alpha   90.00
_cell.angle_beta   90.00
_cell.angle_gamma   90.00
#
_symmetry.space_group_name_H-M   'P 1'
#
loop_
_entity.id
_entity.type
_entity.pdbx_description
1 polymer ?
#
loop_
_entity_poly.entity_id
_entity_poly.type
_entity_poly.pdbx_seq_one_letter_code
_entity_poly.pdbx_strand_id
1 'polypeptide(L)'
;MSESIPVQWISEYIIKVAETCGKSFADVPIEAISPSKKKRVQILEFLTYNPDSEIWGRVSDKEYSIPVCFTKDAVLQYMKDLQGRRLTEAKHAIFFIGQFRPIFVRIPVGNNRSNLSEEPHIALEAGVVKFVGSGLNVFGSPQDVEMNSRVKAWVRGLRRGGDGG
;
A
#
# COMPACT_ATOMS: atom_id res chain seq x y z
N MET A 1 -10.10 -19.45 -15.40
CA MET A 1 -9.84 -18.27 -16.26
C MET A 1 -10.35 -17.02 -15.57
N SER A 2 -9.44 -16.19 -15.06
CA SER A 2 -9.54 -14.75 -14.73
C SER A 2 -8.43 -14.41 -13.73
N GLU A 3 -7.17 -14.61 -14.13
CA GLU A 3 -5.97 -14.27 -13.35
C GLU A 3 -5.66 -12.77 -13.44
N SER A 4 -6.69 -11.93 -13.36
CA SER A 4 -6.55 -10.48 -13.54
C SER A 4 -6.57 -9.78 -12.19
N ILE A 5 -5.67 -8.81 -12.04
CA ILE A 5 -5.74 -7.83 -10.96
C ILE A 5 -6.89 -6.87 -11.31
N PRO A 6 -7.85 -6.61 -10.40
CA PRO A 6 -8.91 -5.65 -10.65
C PRO A 6 -8.30 -4.27 -10.82
N VAL A 7 -8.76 -3.54 -11.84
CA VAL A 7 -8.22 -2.24 -12.25
C VAL A 7 -8.78 -1.12 -11.34
N GLN A 8 -7.95 -0.13 -11.00
CA GLN A 8 -8.32 1.14 -10.33
C GLN A 8 -8.88 1.07 -8.90
N TRP A 9 -8.83 -0.09 -8.23
CA TRP A 9 -9.39 -0.19 -6.89
C TRP A 9 -8.61 0.66 -5.86
N ILE A 10 -7.32 0.92 -6.07
CA ILE A 10 -6.50 1.72 -5.15
C ILE A 10 -7.03 3.15 -5.09
N SER A 11 -7.17 3.82 -6.24
CA SER A 11 -7.67 5.19 -6.30
C SER A 11 -9.10 5.29 -5.78
N GLU A 12 -9.98 4.35 -6.15
CA GLU A 12 -11.36 4.33 -5.66
C GLU A 12 -11.43 4.18 -4.15
N TYR A 13 -10.60 3.30 -3.58
CA TYR A 13 -10.52 3.10 -2.15
C TYR A 13 -10.07 4.38 -1.43
N ILE A 14 -8.99 5.00 -1.89
CA ILE A 14 -8.47 6.23 -1.29
C ILE A 14 -9.49 7.37 -1.37
N ILE A 15 -10.16 7.54 -2.52
CA ILE A 15 -11.23 8.55 -2.69
C ILE A 15 -12.38 8.27 -1.73
N LYS A 16 -12.83 7.02 -1.63
CA LYS A 16 -13.92 6.65 -0.71
C LYS A 16 -13.56 6.96 0.75
N VAL A 17 -12.32 6.67 1.16
CA VAL A 17 -11.87 7.01 2.52
C VAL A 17 -11.78 8.52 2.72
N ALA A 18 -11.30 9.26 1.71
CA ALA A 18 -11.28 10.72 1.74
C ALA A 18 -12.69 11.32 1.92
N GLU A 19 -13.68 10.79 1.20
CA GLU A 19 -15.08 11.21 1.28
C GLU A 19 -15.73 10.82 2.61
N THR A 20 -15.39 9.65 3.17
CA THR A 20 -16.03 9.12 4.38
C THR A 20 -15.41 9.67 5.67
N CYS A 21 -14.08 9.73 5.73
CA CYS A 21 -13.32 10.01 6.96
C CYS A 21 -12.63 11.38 6.93
N GLY A 22 -12.60 12.07 5.78
CA GLY A 22 -12.04 13.40 5.65
C GLY A 22 -10.59 13.50 6.13
N LYS A 23 -10.37 14.20 7.24
CA LYS A 23 -9.04 14.45 7.83
C LYS A 23 -8.69 13.50 8.99
N SER A 24 -9.67 12.76 9.53
CA SER A 24 -9.51 11.93 10.74
C SER A 24 -9.44 10.43 10.43
N PHE A 25 -9.04 10.05 9.22
CA PHE A 25 -8.93 8.63 8.83
C PHE A 25 -7.86 7.85 9.62
N ALA A 26 -6.93 8.54 10.29
CA ALA A 26 -5.95 7.92 11.17
C ALA A 26 -6.58 7.34 12.45
N ASP A 27 -7.64 7.98 12.97
CA ASP A 27 -8.34 7.58 14.20
C ASP A 27 -9.40 6.51 13.97
N VAL A 28 -9.73 6.23 12.70
CA VAL A 28 -10.78 5.27 12.39
C VAL A 28 -10.22 3.84 12.49
N PRO A 29 -10.90 2.93 13.22
CA PRO A 29 -10.45 1.56 13.37
C PRO A 29 -10.24 0.88 12.00
N ILE A 30 -9.15 0.11 11.88
CA ILE A 30 -8.82 -0.60 10.63
C ILE A 30 -9.97 -1.48 10.15
N GLU A 31 -10.76 -2.03 11.06
CA GLU A 31 -11.92 -2.87 10.77
C GLU A 31 -13.09 -2.09 10.14
N ALA A 32 -13.20 -0.80 10.42
CA ALA A 32 -14.26 0.06 9.90
C ALA A 32 -13.95 0.58 8.48
N ILE A 33 -12.65 0.72 8.13
CA ILE A 33 -12.22 1.24 6.82
C ILE A 33 -11.74 0.12 5.89
N SER A 34 -11.15 -0.94 6.44
CA SER A 34 -10.60 -2.02 5.63
C SER A 34 -11.73 -2.75 4.90
N PRO A 35 -11.59 -3.00 3.59
CA PRO A 35 -12.52 -3.83 2.88
C PRO A 35 -12.59 -5.24 3.50
N SER A 36 -13.80 -5.79 3.65
CA SER A 36 -14.00 -7.17 4.14
C SER A 36 -13.38 -8.21 3.19
N LYS A 37 -13.17 -7.85 1.92
CA LYS A 37 -12.54 -8.69 0.91
C LYS A 37 -11.07 -8.29 0.73
N LYS A 38 -10.19 -9.29 0.77
CA LYS A 38 -8.77 -9.14 0.40
C LYS A 38 -8.67 -8.58 -1.03
N LYS A 39 -7.73 -7.67 -1.25
CA LYS A 39 -7.47 -7.06 -2.55
C LYS A 39 -6.21 -7.62 -3.16
N ARG A 40 -6.25 -7.88 -4.47
CA ARG A 40 -5.10 -8.38 -5.22
C ARG A 40 -4.23 -7.19 -5.64
N VAL A 41 -2.93 -7.33 -5.43
CA VAL A 41 -1.92 -6.35 -5.80
C VAL A 41 -0.71 -7.03 -6.38
N GLN A 42 0.04 -6.30 -7.19
CA GLN A 42 1.40 -6.65 -7.53
C GLN A 42 2.37 -5.83 -6.69
N ILE A 43 3.38 -6.45 -6.09
CA ILE A 43 4.50 -5.70 -5.48
C ILE A 43 5.48 -5.33 -6.60
N LEU A 44 5.67 -4.02 -6.81
CA LEU A 44 6.64 -3.50 -7.78
C LEU A 44 8.05 -3.58 -7.21
N GLU A 45 8.24 -3.06 -6.00
CA GLU A 45 9.54 -2.97 -5.35
C GLU A 45 9.40 -2.96 -3.82
N PHE A 46 10.49 -3.28 -3.13
CA PHE A 46 10.62 -3.14 -1.69
C PHE A 46 11.55 -1.97 -1.37
N LEU A 47 11.08 -1.09 -0.48
CA LEU A 47 11.80 0.10 -0.04
C LEU A 47 12.70 -0.22 1.16
N THR A 48 12.25 -1.11 2.06
CA THR A 48 13.04 -1.62 3.19
C THR A 48 13.18 -3.14 3.14
N TYR A 49 14.28 -3.65 3.69
CA TYR A 49 14.63 -5.07 3.63
C TYR A 49 14.78 -5.72 5.02
N ASN A 50 14.44 -5.01 6.09
CA ASN A 50 14.63 -5.48 7.46
C ASN A 50 13.52 -6.46 7.85
N PRO A 51 13.84 -7.77 8.06
CA PRO A 51 12.83 -8.78 8.38
C PRO A 51 12.28 -8.69 9.81
N ASP A 52 13.02 -8.08 10.73
CA ASP A 52 12.64 -7.91 12.14
C ASP A 52 11.72 -6.70 12.39
N SER A 53 11.42 -5.93 11.34
CA SER A 53 10.67 -4.69 11.38
C SER A 53 9.60 -4.66 10.30
N GLU A 54 8.86 -3.55 10.25
CA GLU A 54 7.88 -3.27 9.21
C GLU A 54 8.58 -3.22 7.83
N ILE A 55 7.98 -3.89 6.85
CA ILE A 55 8.52 -3.91 5.49
C ILE A 55 7.74 -2.92 4.65
N TRP A 56 8.45 -1.94 4.10
CA TRP A 56 7.91 -0.98 3.16
C TRP A 56 8.10 -1.50 1.74
N GLY A 57 7.07 -1.39 0.92
CA GLY A 57 7.11 -1.67 -0.50
C GLY A 57 6.22 -0.74 -1.29
N ARG A 58 6.22 -0.90 -2.61
CA ARG A 58 5.30 -0.22 -3.51
C ARG A 58 4.43 -1.27 -4.18
N VAL A 59 3.13 -1.13 -4.05
CA VAL A 59 2.15 -2.03 -4.67
C VAL A 59 1.40 -1.35 -5.79
N SER A 60 0.89 -2.14 -6.71
CA SER A 60 0.13 -1.69 -7.89
C SER A 60 -1.12 -2.53 -8.12
N ASP A 61 -2.17 -1.87 -8.61
CA ASP A 61 -3.39 -2.48 -9.12
C ASP A 61 -3.45 -2.52 -10.66
N LYS A 62 -2.30 -2.35 -11.34
CA LYS A 62 -2.07 -2.18 -12.79
C LYS A 62 -2.11 -0.72 -13.28
N GLU A 63 -2.93 0.13 -12.66
CA GLU A 63 -3.13 1.51 -13.13
C GLU A 63 -2.57 2.53 -12.16
N TYR A 64 -2.71 2.28 -10.87
CA TYR A 64 -2.14 3.09 -9.82
C TYR A 64 -1.19 2.28 -8.96
N SER A 65 -0.17 2.96 -8.46
CA SER A 65 0.76 2.47 -7.47
C SER A 65 0.64 3.30 -6.20
N ILE A 66 0.80 2.64 -5.06
CA ILE A 66 0.79 3.27 -3.74
C ILE A 66 1.88 2.60 -2.88
N PRO A 67 2.59 3.37 -2.04
CA PRO A 67 3.44 2.79 -1.00
C PRO A 67 2.60 1.95 -0.04
N VAL A 68 3.12 0.81 0.40
CA VAL A 68 2.51 -0.04 1.42
C VAL A 68 3.52 -0.35 2.51
N CYS A 69 3.07 -0.26 3.75
CA CYS A 69 3.76 -0.74 4.94
C CYS A 69 3.12 -2.07 5.35
N PHE A 70 3.88 -3.16 5.29
CA PHE A 70 3.48 -4.44 5.83
C PHE A 70 3.86 -4.49 7.31
N THR A 71 2.87 -4.70 8.16
CA THR A 71 3.10 -4.79 9.61
C THR A 71 3.97 -5.99 9.94
N LYS A 72 4.65 -5.93 11.09
CA LYS A 72 5.48 -7.04 11.57
C LYS A 72 4.70 -8.35 11.64
N ASP A 73 3.45 -8.30 12.12
CA ASP A 73 2.58 -9.48 12.18
C ASP A 73 2.28 -10.05 10.79
N ALA A 74 2.01 -9.19 9.79
CA ALA A 74 1.78 -9.62 8.42
C ALA A 74 3.00 -10.34 7.82
N VAL A 75 4.20 -9.79 8.07
CA VAL A 75 5.47 -10.36 7.60
C VAL A 75 5.77 -11.69 8.29
N LEU A 76 5.57 -11.77 9.61
CA LEU A 76 5.76 -13.01 10.37
C LEU A 76 4.77 -14.09 9.94
N GLN A 77 3.51 -13.74 9.69
CA GLN A 77 2.51 -14.67 9.19
C GLN A 77 2.90 -15.19 7.80
N TYR A 78 3.36 -14.31 6.92
CA TYR A 78 3.85 -14.69 5.59
C TYR A 78 5.03 -15.66 5.66
N MET A 79 6.01 -15.39 6.52
CA MET A 79 7.16 -16.28 6.71
C MET A 79 6.73 -17.67 7.18
N LYS A 80 5.72 -17.76 8.06
CA LYS A 80 5.15 -19.05 8.49
C LYS A 80 4.46 -19.78 7.33
N ASP A 81 3.66 -19.08 6.52
CA ASP A 81 2.93 -19.67 5.40
C ASP A 81 3.84 -20.21 4.28
N LEU A 82 5.00 -19.59 4.06
CA LEU A 82 5.93 -19.94 2.97
C LEU A 82 7.23 -20.60 3.45
N GLN A 83 7.19 -21.29 4.59
CA GLN A 83 8.31 -22.09 5.10
C GLN A 83 9.63 -21.29 5.22
N GLY A 84 9.54 -20.02 5.67
CA GLY A 84 10.71 -19.18 5.92
C GLY A 84 11.23 -18.39 4.73
N ARG A 85 10.55 -18.42 3.56
CA ARG A 85 10.92 -17.53 2.43
C ARG A 85 10.66 -16.07 2.77
N ARG A 86 11.54 -15.18 2.30
CA ARG A 86 11.43 -13.75 2.58
C ARG A 86 10.43 -13.11 1.63
N LEU A 87 9.63 -12.18 2.14
CA LEU A 87 8.71 -11.38 1.32
C LEU A 87 9.47 -10.64 0.20
N THR A 88 10.67 -10.16 0.52
CA THR A 88 11.55 -9.38 -0.36
C THR A 88 12.16 -10.17 -1.53
N GLU A 89 12.09 -11.50 -1.50
CA GLU A 89 12.57 -12.36 -2.60
C GLU A 89 11.58 -12.41 -3.77
N ALA A 90 10.32 -12.12 -3.51
CA ALA A 90 9.23 -12.21 -4.48
C ALA A 90 9.00 -10.87 -5.20
N LYS A 91 10.02 -10.41 -5.95
CA LYS A 91 9.92 -9.22 -6.81
C LYS A 91 8.89 -9.45 -7.92
N HIS A 92 8.10 -8.40 -8.22
CA HIS A 92 7.01 -8.42 -9.20
C HIS A 92 5.91 -9.46 -8.92
N ALA A 93 5.90 -10.12 -7.76
CA ALA A 93 4.91 -11.13 -7.45
C ALA A 93 3.53 -10.54 -7.12
N ILE A 94 2.52 -11.39 -7.27
CA ILE A 94 1.13 -11.06 -6.99
C ILE A 94 0.80 -11.52 -5.58
N PHE A 95 0.20 -10.61 -4.81
CA PHE A 95 -0.20 -10.82 -3.42
C PHE A 95 -1.66 -10.45 -3.23
N PHE A 96 -2.26 -11.02 -2.20
CA PHE A 96 -3.47 -10.51 -1.59
C PHE A 96 -3.11 -9.73 -0.33
N ILE A 97 -3.54 -8.47 -0.27
CA ILE A 97 -3.49 -7.67 0.95
C ILE A 97 -4.88 -7.61 1.59
N GLY A 98 -4.91 -7.64 2.92
CA GLY A 98 -6.12 -7.53 3.73
C GLY A 98 -5.83 -6.79 5.03
N GLN A 99 -6.89 -6.44 5.76
CA GLN A 99 -6.80 -5.61 6.97
C GLN A 99 -5.90 -4.40 6.71
N PHE A 100 -6.29 -3.57 5.74
CA PHE A 100 -5.48 -2.44 5.33
C PHE A 100 -6.20 -1.11 5.48
N ARG A 101 -5.46 -0.08 5.85
CA ARG A 101 -5.96 1.29 5.98
C ARG A 101 -5.01 2.29 5.32
N PRO A 102 -5.52 3.41 4.81
CA PRO A 102 -4.64 4.49 4.39
C PRO A 102 -4.00 5.14 5.61
N ILE A 103 -2.72 5.46 5.48
CA ILE A 103 -1.92 6.20 6.44
C ILE A 103 -1.24 7.36 5.72
N PHE A 104 -0.98 8.46 6.43
CA PHE A 104 -0.31 9.62 5.87
C PHE A 104 0.99 9.88 6.62
N VAL A 105 2.08 9.40 6.05
CA VAL A 105 3.38 9.35 6.73
C VAL A 105 4.51 9.62 5.75
N ARG A 106 5.68 9.96 6.30
CA ARG A 106 6.91 10.02 5.49
C ARG A 106 7.37 8.61 5.19
N ILE A 107 7.57 8.31 3.91
CA ILE A 107 7.94 6.98 3.44
C ILE A 107 9.46 6.90 3.24
N PRO A 108 10.09 5.74 3.41
CA PRO A 108 11.49 5.58 3.05
C PRO A 108 11.70 5.86 1.56
N VAL A 109 12.74 6.64 1.22
CA VAL A 109 13.08 6.96 -0.19
C VAL A 109 13.54 5.71 -0.97
N GLY A 110 13.76 4.59 -0.26
CA GLY A 110 14.14 3.31 -0.83
C GLY A 110 15.66 3.16 -0.96
N ASN A 111 16.09 2.06 -1.58
CA ASN A 111 17.49 1.74 -1.86
C ASN A 111 18.37 1.58 -0.59
N ASN A 112 17.77 1.07 0.49
CA ASN A 112 18.42 0.86 1.80
C ASN A 112 19.01 2.13 2.44
N ARG A 113 18.52 3.30 2.03
CA ARG A 113 18.88 4.58 2.65
C ARG A 113 17.95 4.84 3.83
N SER A 114 18.50 5.28 4.95
CA SER A 114 17.74 5.68 6.15
C SER A 114 16.97 6.99 5.98
N ASN A 115 16.99 7.59 4.79
CA ASN A 115 16.32 8.85 4.54
C ASN A 115 14.84 8.63 4.25
N LEU A 116 14.01 9.37 4.97
CA LEU A 116 12.58 9.46 4.73
C LEU A 116 12.31 10.57 3.69
N SER A 117 11.16 10.48 3.02
CA SER A 117 10.67 11.53 2.14
C SER A 117 10.53 12.85 2.91
N GLU A 118 10.82 13.97 2.25
CA GLU A 118 10.70 15.30 2.86
C GLU A 118 9.24 15.62 3.21
N GLU A 119 8.33 15.28 2.28
CA GLU A 119 6.90 15.41 2.46
C GLU A 119 6.25 14.09 2.90
N PRO A 120 5.17 14.14 3.71
CA PRO A 120 4.33 12.98 3.95
C PRO A 120 3.53 12.60 2.69
N HIS A 121 3.40 11.30 2.48
CA HIS A 121 2.69 10.68 1.36
C HIS A 121 1.56 9.80 1.86
N ILE A 122 0.56 9.60 1.00
CA ILE A 122 -0.47 8.60 1.26
C ILE A 122 0.13 7.20 1.01
N ALA A 123 0.00 6.33 2.00
CA ALA A 123 0.45 4.95 1.96
C ALA A 123 -0.65 4.03 2.49
N LEU A 124 -0.53 2.74 2.26
CA LEU A 124 -1.39 1.73 2.88
C LEU A 124 -0.63 1.01 3.98
N GLU A 125 -1.21 0.89 5.16
CA GLU A 125 -0.74 -0.08 6.15
C GLU A 125 -1.53 -1.37 5.96
N ALA A 126 -0.88 -2.51 5.79
CA ALA A 126 -1.50 -3.81 5.56
C ALA A 126 -1.14 -4.81 6.66
N GLY A 127 -2.16 -5.31 7.36
CA GLY A 127 -2.04 -6.30 8.44
C GLY A 127 -2.05 -7.76 7.97
N VAL A 128 -2.46 -8.03 6.74
CA VAL A 128 -2.45 -9.36 6.15
C VAL A 128 -1.85 -9.31 4.76
N VAL A 129 -0.87 -10.18 4.49
CA VAL A 129 -0.30 -10.38 3.16
C VAL A 129 -0.24 -11.87 2.84
N LYS A 130 -0.70 -12.24 1.65
CA LYS A 130 -0.71 -13.64 1.18
C LYS A 130 -0.19 -13.73 -0.25
N PHE A 131 0.79 -14.60 -0.48
CA PHE A 131 1.30 -14.88 -1.83
C PHE A 131 0.24 -15.56 -2.69
N VAL A 132 0.15 -15.15 -3.96
CA VAL A 132 -0.74 -15.76 -4.96
C VAL A 132 0.08 -16.46 -6.03
N GLY A 133 1.12 -15.80 -6.53
CA GLY A 133 1.94 -16.33 -7.61
C GLY A 133 3.05 -15.37 -7.97
N SER A 134 4.07 -15.88 -8.68
CA SER A 134 5.11 -15.07 -9.27
C SER A 134 4.53 -14.25 -10.43
N GLY A 135 4.86 -12.97 -10.48
CA GLY A 135 4.60 -12.13 -11.65
C GLY A 135 5.90 -12.04 -12.45
N LEU A 136 5.81 -12.38 -13.73
CA LEU A 136 6.97 -12.35 -14.62
C LEU A 136 7.37 -10.91 -14.98
N ASN A 137 6.40 -10.00 -15.06
CA ASN A 137 6.58 -8.60 -15.42
C ASN A 137 5.62 -7.70 -14.64
N VAL A 138 5.93 -6.40 -14.57
CA VAL A 138 4.99 -5.38 -14.08
C VAL A 138 3.75 -5.36 -14.96
N PHE A 139 2.58 -5.48 -14.35
CA PHE A 139 1.30 -5.38 -15.04
C PHE A 139 0.99 -3.90 -15.30
N GLY A 140 0.84 -3.54 -16.57
CA GLY A 140 0.47 -2.18 -16.97
C GLY A 140 1.60 -1.17 -16.81
N SER A 141 1.23 0.10 -16.66
CA SER A 141 2.16 1.21 -16.39
C SER A 141 1.58 2.04 -15.24
N PRO A 142 1.70 1.54 -14.00
CA PRO A 142 1.01 2.13 -12.87
C PRO A 142 1.61 3.50 -12.54
N GLN A 143 0.76 4.52 -12.49
CA GLN A 143 1.11 5.86 -12.06
C GLN A 143 1.03 5.97 -10.55
N ASP A 144 1.68 6.96 -9.93
CA ASP A 144 1.47 7.18 -8.50
C ASP A 144 0.01 7.58 -8.25
N VAL A 145 -0.63 7.00 -7.22
CA VAL A 145 -2.01 7.34 -6.87
C VAL A 145 -2.16 8.83 -6.55
N GLU A 146 -1.11 9.50 -6.06
CA GLU A 146 -1.11 10.95 -5.84
C GLU A 146 -1.12 11.78 -7.15
N MET A 147 -0.93 11.15 -8.32
CA MET A 147 -1.14 11.82 -9.61
C MET A 147 -2.62 11.93 -9.98
N ASN A 148 -3.49 11.12 -9.38
CA ASN A 148 -4.94 11.25 -9.57
C ASN A 148 -5.40 12.60 -9.00
N SER A 149 -6.11 13.39 -9.80
CA SER A 149 -6.48 14.77 -9.46
C SER A 149 -7.28 14.89 -8.15
N ARG A 150 -8.15 13.92 -7.85
CA ARG A 150 -8.96 13.89 -6.62
C ARG A 150 -8.09 13.56 -5.40
N VAL A 151 -7.27 12.51 -5.51
CA VAL A 151 -6.34 12.11 -4.45
C VAL A 151 -5.33 13.22 -4.17
N LYS A 152 -4.79 13.85 -5.22
CA LYS A 152 -3.86 14.98 -5.14
C LYS A 152 -4.47 16.17 -4.40
N ALA A 153 -5.72 16.50 -4.69
CA ALA A 153 -6.42 17.59 -4.01
C ALA A 153 -6.58 17.29 -2.51
N TRP A 154 -6.95 16.06 -2.17
CA TRP A 154 -7.08 15.62 -0.78
C TRP A 154 -5.73 15.62 -0.05
N VAL A 155 -4.70 15.02 -0.61
CA VAL A 155 -3.33 15.00 -0.06
C VAL A 155 -2.78 16.41 0.12
N ARG A 156 -3.02 17.32 -0.82
CA ARG A 156 -2.67 18.73 -0.66
C ARG A 156 -3.38 19.36 0.54
N GLY A 157 -4.66 19.04 0.74
CA GLY A 157 -5.42 19.47 1.91
C GLY A 157 -4.84 18.93 3.23
N LEU A 158 -4.38 17.68 3.24
CA LEU A 158 -3.69 17.07 4.39
C LEU A 158 -2.33 17.73 4.67
N ARG A 159 -1.52 18.00 3.64
CA ARG A 159 -0.21 18.68 3.78
C ARG A 159 -0.31 20.10 4.32
N ARG A 160 -1.41 20.80 4.02
CA ARG A 160 -1.64 22.18 4.48
C ARG A 160 -2.14 22.28 5.93
N GLY A 161 -2.14 21.18 6.69
CA GLY A 161 -2.51 21.20 8.11
C GLY A 161 -4.01 21.29 8.38
N GLY A 162 -4.85 21.05 7.37
CA GLY A 162 -6.28 20.94 7.59
C GLY A 162 -7.05 22.24 7.81
N ASP A 163 -6.55 23.39 7.36
CA ASP A 163 -7.39 24.60 7.18
C ASP A 163 -7.56 24.91 5.68
N GLY A 164 -8.80 24.82 5.24
CA GLY A 164 -9.20 24.99 3.85
C GLY A 164 -10.67 24.61 3.69
N GLY A 165 -11.50 25.18 4.56
CA GLY A 165 -12.88 25.52 4.24
C GLY A 165 -12.91 26.88 3.57
#